data_AF-A0A833JNC8-F1
#
_entry.id   AF-A0A833JNC8-F1
#
_cell.length_a   1.000
_cell.length_b   1.000
_cell.length_c   1.000
_cell.angle_alpha   90.00
_cell.angle_beta   90.00
_cell.angle_gamma   90.00
#
_symmetry.space_group_name_H-M   'P 1'
#
loop_
_entity.id
_entity.type
_entity.pdbx_description
1 polymer ?
#
loop_
_entity_poly.entity_id
_entity_poly.type
_entity_poly.pdbx_seq_one_letter_code
_entity_poly.pdbx_strand_id
1 'polypeptide(L)'
;MKLVHLTRFILPLSAAIALTGCFDSGSSSGSDDTRTGQIHFQGVGGLTYQTASQSGKTNTRGEFRYYPGETISVKVGNLPIAEGIPAREYVTFLEFQEDTRAALQTPAVDDEGLNSHQVREQLLFENNTLMNLSRFLLALNWTENVDDDEGIDIRERVINQLNQALDDPNLPNTIDFNVSISEFTAENSPANQILAEICFHPKDDPLCGEPPTQEEIDNADDRPVDGELDPDVDYKEDLEALRERILQSVRNMDEFDNEQARNYLRRELAAITRKLSRQYYLSPEDATHAAGDTSIKSVKVKKIRGDAQLAQLQAQSTRPTDVYVNAESWQEAEVEYVVDGRTGGESEILVNFRPEGTYRWVRKQIRILID
;
A
#
# COMPACT_ATOMS: atom_id res chain seq x y z
N MET A 1 23.24 7.36 91.90
CA MET A 1 24.37 6.45 91.70
C MET A 1 25.06 6.81 90.39
N LYS A 2 26.37 7.07 90.47
CA LYS A 2 27.40 7.09 89.41
C LYS A 2 27.17 7.96 88.15
N LEU A 3 28.00 9.01 88.11
CA LEU A 3 28.64 9.62 86.94
C LEU A 3 29.00 8.61 85.84
N VAL A 4 29.04 9.05 84.57
CA VAL A 4 30.30 9.38 83.85
C VAL A 4 29.97 9.87 82.43
N HIS A 5 30.64 10.96 82.07
CA HIS A 5 30.69 11.65 80.77
C HIS A 5 31.57 10.91 79.73
N LEU A 6 31.65 11.52 78.54
CA LEU A 6 32.59 11.33 77.42
C LEU A 6 32.05 10.37 76.32
N THR A 7 32.08 10.69 75.03
CA THR A 7 32.87 11.68 74.28
C THR A 7 32.24 11.97 72.92
N ARG A 8 32.34 13.24 72.50
CA ARG A 8 32.06 13.77 71.16
C ARG A 8 33.01 13.20 70.10
N PHE A 9 32.49 12.96 68.90
CA PHE A 9 33.20 13.19 67.64
C PHE A 9 32.28 13.90 66.64
N ILE A 10 32.90 14.66 65.74
CA ILE A 10 32.43 15.84 65.02
C ILE A 10 32.31 15.52 63.51
N LEU A 11 31.16 15.86 62.90
CA LEU A 11 30.84 16.27 61.48
C LEU A 11 31.29 15.36 60.29
N PRO A 12 30.85 15.61 59.02
CA PRO A 12 29.52 15.97 58.45
C PRO A 12 29.23 15.22 57.11
N LEU A 13 27.98 15.18 56.59
CA LEU A 13 27.72 15.26 55.12
C LEU A 13 26.21 15.41 54.77
N SER A 14 25.93 16.48 54.02
CA SER A 14 24.98 16.68 52.91
C SER A 14 23.68 15.87 52.78
N ALA A 15 22.55 16.56 52.61
CA ALA A 15 21.88 16.74 51.30
C ALA A 15 20.47 17.33 51.49
N ALA A 16 20.25 18.54 50.96
CA ALA A 16 18.92 19.15 50.83
C ALA A 16 18.31 18.71 49.48
N ILE A 17 17.13 18.10 49.52
CA ILE A 17 16.34 17.77 48.33
C ILE A 17 15.34 18.92 48.13
N ALA A 18 15.52 19.66 47.03
CA ALA A 18 14.53 20.60 46.52
C ALA A 18 13.47 19.83 45.73
N LEU A 19 12.19 19.97 46.11
CA LEU A 19 11.06 19.51 45.33
C LEU A 19 10.73 20.54 44.25
N THR A 20 11.10 20.25 43.01
CA THR A 20 10.57 20.88 41.80
C THR A 20 9.32 20.12 41.36
N GLY A 21 8.14 20.75 41.49
CA GLY A 21 6.90 20.25 40.92
C GLY A 21 6.91 20.43 39.41
N CYS A 22 6.94 19.31 38.68
CA CYS A 22 6.73 19.28 37.24
C CYS A 22 5.22 19.36 36.98
N PHE A 23 4.78 20.41 36.29
CA PHE A 23 3.46 20.49 35.66
C PHE A 23 3.49 19.53 34.46
N ASP A 24 3.17 18.26 34.69
CA ASP A 24 2.95 17.29 33.62
C ASP A 24 1.54 17.52 33.07
N SER A 25 1.49 17.93 31.80
CA SER A 25 0.26 18.15 31.05
C SER A 25 -0.28 16.78 30.65
N GLY A 26 -1.06 16.19 31.54
CA GLY A 26 -1.79 14.95 31.30
C GLY A 26 -2.69 15.11 30.08
N SER A 27 -2.25 14.55 28.96
CA SER A 27 -3.06 14.40 27.75
C SER A 27 -4.19 13.43 28.08
N SER A 28 -5.42 13.93 27.95
CA SER A 28 -6.66 13.21 28.16
C SER A 28 -6.72 11.97 27.27
N SER A 29 -6.57 10.79 27.86
CA SER A 29 -6.98 9.52 27.27
C SER A 29 -8.51 9.46 27.28
N GLY A 30 -9.13 10.15 26.31
CA GLY A 30 -10.43 9.74 25.83
C GLY A 30 -10.22 8.45 25.03
N SER A 31 -10.99 7.41 25.31
CA SER A 31 -11.06 6.22 24.46
C SER A 31 -11.60 6.65 23.10
N ASP A 32 -10.69 7.03 22.21
CA ASP A 32 -11.00 7.36 20.84
C ASP A 32 -11.34 6.04 20.13
N ASP A 33 -12.64 5.77 19.96
CA ASP A 33 -13.14 4.57 19.28
C ASP A 33 -12.83 4.59 17.77
N THR A 34 -12.09 5.60 17.29
CA THR A 34 -11.60 5.62 15.91
C THR A 34 -10.63 4.48 15.64
N ARG A 35 -10.68 4.00 14.39
CA ARG A 35 -9.74 3.05 13.83
C ARG A 35 -8.81 3.77 12.86
N THR A 36 -7.61 3.23 12.73
CA THR A 36 -6.67 3.62 11.69
C THR A 36 -6.83 2.68 10.50
N GLY A 37 -7.10 3.24 9.33
CA GLY A 37 -7.07 2.54 8.04
C GLY A 37 -5.85 2.98 7.25
N GLN A 38 -5.53 2.25 6.20
CA GLN A 38 -4.38 2.49 5.34
C GLN A 38 -4.78 2.36 3.87
N ILE A 39 -4.39 3.33 3.04
CA ILE A 39 -4.53 3.23 1.58
C ILE A 39 -3.28 2.52 1.05
N HIS A 40 -3.46 1.33 0.48
CA HIS A 40 -2.40 0.38 0.12
C HIS A 40 -1.56 -0.12 1.32
N PHE A 41 -0.71 -1.11 1.10
CA PHE A 41 0.06 -1.75 2.18
C PHE A 41 1.28 -0.91 2.57
N GLN A 42 2.00 -0.38 1.58
CA GLN A 42 3.12 0.53 1.81
C GLN A 42 2.68 1.98 1.99
N GLY A 43 1.46 2.31 1.55
CA GLY A 43 0.85 3.62 1.75
C GLY A 43 0.73 4.44 0.47
N VAL A 44 -0.17 5.41 0.53
CA VAL A 44 -0.24 6.54 -0.42
C VAL A 44 -0.33 7.81 0.41
N GLY A 45 0.79 8.51 0.55
CA GLY A 45 0.92 9.76 1.29
C GLY A 45 0.51 10.97 0.47
N GLY A 46 -0.01 11.99 1.17
CA GLY A 46 -0.37 13.26 0.55
C GLY A 46 -1.82 13.35 0.06
N LEU A 47 -2.62 12.29 0.21
CA LEU A 47 -4.04 12.32 -0.11
C LEU A 47 -4.83 13.05 0.98
N THR A 48 -5.70 13.97 0.57
CA THR A 48 -6.70 14.52 1.49
C THR A 48 -7.86 13.54 1.60
N TYR A 49 -8.17 13.08 2.81
CA TYR A 49 -9.31 12.22 3.08
C TYR A 49 -10.35 12.95 3.91
N GLN A 50 -11.61 12.55 3.70
CA GLN A 50 -12.74 13.02 4.50
C GLN A 50 -13.71 11.87 4.73
N THR A 51 -14.18 11.75 5.96
CA THR A 51 -15.28 10.88 6.39
C THR A 51 -16.41 11.74 6.95
N ALA A 52 -17.48 11.13 7.45
CA ALA A 52 -18.54 11.87 8.11
C ALA A 52 -18.07 12.60 9.39
N SER A 53 -17.00 12.14 10.02
CA SER A 53 -16.52 12.65 11.32
C SER A 53 -15.05 13.07 11.34
N GLN A 54 -14.24 12.60 10.38
CA GLN A 54 -12.80 12.85 10.32
C GLN A 54 -12.41 13.50 9.00
N SER A 55 -11.34 14.28 9.03
CA SER A 55 -10.71 14.80 7.83
C SER A 55 -9.23 15.01 8.09
N GLY A 56 -8.40 14.83 7.07
CA GLY A 56 -6.98 15.10 7.19
C GLY A 56 -6.24 14.73 5.92
N LYS A 57 -4.92 14.63 6.06
CA LYS A 57 -4.03 14.16 4.99
C LYS A 57 -3.47 12.79 5.38
N THR A 58 -3.37 11.88 4.43
CA THR A 58 -2.66 10.61 4.65
C THR A 58 -1.19 10.90 4.88
N ASN A 59 -0.62 10.23 5.88
CA ASN A 59 0.82 10.31 6.16
C ASN A 59 1.63 9.46 5.18
N THR A 60 2.95 9.39 5.34
CA THR A 60 3.84 8.58 4.48
C THR A 60 3.50 7.09 4.44
N ARG A 61 2.82 6.58 5.48
CA ARG A 61 2.29 5.21 5.50
C ARG A 61 0.90 5.09 4.89
N GLY A 62 0.31 6.16 4.36
CA GLY A 62 -1.04 6.15 3.79
C GLY A 62 -2.17 6.05 4.82
N GLU A 63 -1.91 6.36 6.10
CA GLU A 63 -2.88 6.15 7.17
C GLU A 63 -3.95 7.25 7.24
N PHE A 64 -5.18 6.85 7.56
CA PHE A 64 -6.33 7.73 7.81
C PHE A 64 -7.12 7.25 9.02
N ARG A 65 -7.87 8.15 9.68
CA ARG A 65 -8.74 7.82 10.82
C ARG A 65 -10.20 7.77 10.40
N TYR A 66 -10.97 6.83 10.97
CA TYR A 66 -12.39 6.66 10.68
C TYR A 66 -13.11 5.95 11.83
N TYR A 67 -14.43 6.09 11.91
CA TYR A 67 -15.25 5.20 12.74
C TYR A 67 -15.80 4.02 11.90
N PRO A 68 -15.96 2.82 12.49
CA PRO A 68 -16.52 1.67 11.79
C PRO A 68 -17.88 1.98 11.13
N GLY A 69 -18.01 1.62 9.85
CA GLY A 69 -19.23 1.84 9.07
C GLY A 69 -19.25 3.15 8.26
N GLU A 70 -18.26 4.03 8.45
CA GLU A 70 -18.12 5.22 7.62
C GLU A 70 -17.60 4.90 6.20
N THR A 71 -17.81 5.85 5.30
CA THR A 71 -17.16 5.89 3.99
C THR A 71 -16.13 7.01 3.94
N ILE A 72 -15.11 6.84 3.10
CA ILE A 72 -14.08 7.85 2.84
C ILE A 72 -14.26 8.43 1.43
N SER A 73 -14.02 9.73 1.31
CA SER A 73 -13.73 10.41 0.04
C SER A 73 -12.29 10.86 0.04
N VAL A 74 -11.63 10.77 -1.11
CA VAL A 74 -10.20 10.97 -1.28
C VAL A 74 -9.95 11.96 -2.43
N LYS A 75 -9.03 12.90 -2.21
CA LYS A 75 -8.59 13.92 -3.18
C LYS A 75 -7.06 14.05 -3.15
N VAL A 76 -6.46 14.47 -4.26
CA VAL A 76 -5.08 14.99 -4.28
C VAL A 76 -5.16 16.49 -4.49
N GLY A 77 -4.82 17.27 -3.46
CA GLY A 77 -5.11 18.70 -3.49
C GLY A 77 -6.60 18.96 -3.75
N ASN A 78 -6.89 19.74 -4.79
CA ASN A 78 -8.24 20.06 -5.25
C ASN A 78 -8.83 19.02 -6.20
N LEU A 79 -8.02 18.08 -6.74
CA LEU A 79 -8.47 17.05 -7.68
C LEU A 79 -9.25 15.93 -6.94
N PRO A 80 -10.54 15.72 -7.25
CA PRO A 80 -11.28 14.58 -6.73
C PRO A 80 -10.75 13.26 -7.32
N ILE A 81 -10.49 12.27 -6.46
CA ILE A 81 -10.01 10.95 -6.89
C ILE A 81 -11.11 9.91 -6.79
N ALA A 82 -11.77 9.83 -5.62
CA ALA A 82 -12.82 8.86 -5.38
C ALA A 82 -13.67 9.23 -4.16
N GLU A 83 -14.88 8.69 -4.10
CA GLU A 83 -15.81 8.90 -3.00
C GLU A 83 -16.64 7.63 -2.70
N GLY A 84 -17.30 7.63 -1.54
CA GLY A 84 -18.16 6.53 -1.12
C GLY A 84 -17.41 5.21 -0.86
N ILE A 85 -16.10 5.28 -0.58
CA ILE A 85 -15.28 4.08 -0.36
C ILE A 85 -15.50 3.57 1.07
N PRO A 86 -15.92 2.31 1.30
CA PRO A 86 -16.11 1.80 2.65
C PRO A 86 -14.80 1.79 3.45
N ALA A 87 -14.78 2.52 4.58
CA ALA A 87 -13.61 2.67 5.42
C ALA A 87 -13.30 1.35 6.15
N ARG A 88 -12.04 0.90 6.06
CA ARG A 88 -11.55 -0.36 6.63
C ARG A 88 -10.04 -0.31 6.87
N GLU A 89 -9.48 -1.37 7.45
CA GLU A 89 -8.04 -1.47 7.75
C GLU A 89 -7.16 -1.24 6.52
N TYR A 90 -7.51 -1.86 5.37
CA TYR A 90 -6.82 -1.65 4.10
C TYR A 90 -7.81 -1.29 2.99
N VAL A 91 -7.59 -0.15 2.35
CA VAL A 91 -8.29 0.30 1.15
C VAL A 91 -7.30 0.30 -0.01
N THR A 92 -7.70 -0.17 -1.18
CA THR A 92 -6.87 -0.22 -2.39
C THR A 92 -7.53 0.55 -3.53
N PHE A 93 -6.78 0.89 -4.57
CA PHE A 93 -7.37 1.55 -5.75
C PHE A 93 -8.47 0.73 -6.42
N LEU A 94 -8.46 -0.60 -6.29
CA LEU A 94 -9.57 -1.46 -6.75
C LEU A 94 -10.88 -1.16 -6.02
N GLU A 95 -10.83 -0.46 -4.90
CA GLU A 95 -12.00 -0.09 -4.11
C GLU A 95 -12.45 1.35 -4.34
N PHE A 96 -11.76 2.10 -5.20
CA PHE A 96 -12.10 3.49 -5.48
C PHE A 96 -13.34 3.62 -6.37
N GLN A 97 -13.55 2.66 -7.29
CA GLN A 97 -14.72 2.60 -8.15
C GLN A 97 -15.75 1.60 -7.62
N GLU A 98 -17.03 1.91 -7.82
CA GLU A 98 -18.13 1.06 -7.35
C GLU A 98 -18.15 -0.30 -8.05
N ASP A 99 -17.94 -0.32 -9.37
CA ASP A 99 -17.99 -1.56 -10.16
C ASP A 99 -16.88 -2.54 -9.76
N THR A 100 -15.66 -2.04 -9.57
CA THR A 100 -14.54 -2.87 -9.11
C THR A 100 -14.77 -3.34 -7.67
N ARG A 101 -15.30 -2.48 -6.77
CA ARG A 101 -15.72 -2.89 -5.40
C ARG A 101 -16.76 -4.00 -5.41
N ALA A 102 -17.77 -3.89 -6.28
CA ALA A 102 -18.84 -4.88 -6.39
C ALA A 102 -18.28 -6.21 -6.90
N ALA A 103 -17.40 -6.18 -7.90
CA ALA A 103 -16.73 -7.36 -8.43
C ALA A 103 -15.85 -8.07 -7.38
N LEU A 104 -15.23 -7.32 -6.46
CA LEU A 104 -14.47 -7.88 -5.33
C LEU A 104 -15.33 -8.65 -4.33
N GLN A 105 -16.67 -8.61 -4.38
CA GLN A 105 -17.49 -9.44 -3.49
C GLN A 105 -17.51 -10.92 -3.91
N THR A 106 -17.14 -11.22 -5.16
CA THR A 106 -17.19 -12.58 -5.72
C THR A 106 -15.78 -13.03 -6.10
N PRO A 107 -15.26 -14.14 -5.53
CA PRO A 107 -13.95 -14.66 -5.93
C PRO A 107 -13.96 -15.12 -7.40
N ALA A 108 -12.77 -15.29 -7.97
CA ALA A 108 -12.60 -16.12 -9.15
C ALA A 108 -12.13 -17.52 -8.70
N VAL A 109 -12.00 -18.46 -9.64
CA VAL A 109 -11.47 -19.80 -9.37
C VAL A 109 -10.09 -19.89 -10.03
N ASP A 110 -9.13 -20.49 -9.33
CA ASP A 110 -7.79 -20.72 -9.87
C ASP A 110 -7.65 -22.10 -10.54
N ASP A 111 -6.43 -22.42 -10.99
CA ASP A 111 -6.14 -23.65 -11.73
C ASP A 111 -6.36 -24.93 -10.90
N GLU A 112 -6.37 -24.82 -9.56
CA GLU A 112 -6.69 -25.93 -8.66
C GLU A 112 -8.19 -26.14 -8.49
N GLY A 113 -9.04 -25.24 -9.03
CA GLY A 113 -10.49 -25.30 -8.84
C GLY A 113 -10.96 -24.64 -7.53
N LEU A 114 -10.09 -23.88 -6.87
CA LEU A 114 -10.37 -23.25 -5.57
C LEU A 114 -10.62 -21.75 -5.70
N ASN A 115 -11.42 -21.18 -4.80
CA ASN A 115 -11.70 -19.75 -4.81
C ASN A 115 -10.43 -18.92 -4.52
N SER A 116 -10.19 -17.88 -5.33
CA SER A 116 -9.05 -16.99 -5.19
C SER A 116 -9.43 -15.56 -5.53
N HIS A 117 -9.27 -14.65 -4.56
CA HIS A 117 -9.39 -13.23 -4.84
C HIS A 117 -8.17 -12.64 -5.53
N GLN A 118 -7.01 -13.28 -5.42
CA GLN A 118 -5.83 -12.84 -6.17
C GLN A 118 -6.08 -12.94 -7.69
N VAL A 119 -6.82 -13.96 -8.15
CA VAL A 119 -7.22 -14.09 -9.55
C VAL A 119 -8.26 -13.02 -9.91
N ARG A 120 -9.28 -12.83 -9.06
CA ARG A 120 -10.30 -11.76 -9.27
C ARG A 120 -9.66 -10.38 -9.36
N GLU A 121 -8.75 -10.05 -8.45
CA GLU A 121 -8.04 -8.77 -8.40
C GLU A 121 -7.26 -8.53 -9.70
N GLN A 122 -6.57 -9.54 -10.23
CA GLN A 122 -5.84 -9.43 -11.49
C GLN A 122 -6.76 -9.21 -12.69
N LEU A 123 -7.92 -9.85 -12.73
CA LEU A 123 -8.91 -9.60 -13.80
C LEU A 123 -9.40 -8.16 -13.81
N LEU A 124 -9.41 -7.48 -12.65
CA LEU A 124 -9.82 -6.08 -12.55
C LEU A 124 -8.77 -5.11 -13.11
N PHE A 125 -7.54 -5.55 -13.36
CA PHE A 125 -6.51 -4.71 -13.99
C PHE A 125 -6.77 -4.43 -15.48
N GLU A 126 -7.82 -5.04 -16.06
CA GLU A 126 -8.32 -4.71 -17.40
C GLU A 126 -9.28 -3.50 -17.37
N ASN A 127 -9.63 -2.97 -16.20
CA ASN A 127 -10.47 -1.78 -16.09
C ASN A 127 -9.64 -0.52 -16.42
N ASN A 128 -10.01 0.17 -17.50
CA ASN A 128 -9.32 1.38 -17.97
C ASN A 128 -9.29 2.49 -16.91
N THR A 129 -10.41 2.74 -16.23
CA THR A 129 -10.49 3.78 -15.18
C THR A 129 -9.52 3.50 -14.04
N LEU A 130 -9.41 2.24 -13.61
CA LEU A 130 -8.46 1.82 -12.57
C LEU A 130 -7.02 2.05 -13.04
N MET A 131 -6.73 1.70 -14.30
CA MET A 131 -5.40 1.86 -14.86
C MET A 131 -5.02 3.34 -14.99
N ASN A 132 -5.87 4.16 -15.60
CA ASN A 132 -5.62 5.60 -15.75
C ASN A 132 -5.42 6.29 -14.39
N LEU A 133 -6.28 5.98 -13.40
CA LEU A 133 -6.16 6.52 -12.04
C LEU A 133 -4.86 6.07 -11.37
N SER A 134 -4.55 4.78 -11.43
CA SER A 134 -3.34 4.23 -10.78
C SER A 134 -2.08 4.83 -11.39
N ARG A 135 -2.01 4.93 -12.72
CA ARG A 135 -0.87 5.51 -13.45
C ARG A 135 -0.71 6.98 -13.13
N PHE A 136 -1.81 7.75 -13.07
CA PHE A 136 -1.74 9.17 -12.73
C PHE A 136 -1.25 9.38 -11.30
N LEU A 137 -1.73 8.60 -10.33
CA LEU A 137 -1.24 8.68 -8.95
C LEU A 137 0.23 8.28 -8.81
N LEU A 138 0.71 7.31 -9.60
CA LEU A 138 2.14 6.99 -9.71
C LEU A 138 2.93 8.14 -10.33
N ALA A 139 2.39 8.77 -11.38
CA ALA A 139 3.00 9.93 -12.02
C ALA A 139 3.07 11.17 -11.10
N LEU A 140 2.30 11.21 -10.00
CA LEU A 140 2.41 12.25 -8.97
C LEU A 140 3.37 11.89 -7.82
N ASN A 141 3.93 10.69 -7.80
CA ASN A 141 4.89 10.28 -6.78
C ASN A 141 6.13 11.19 -6.80
N TRP A 142 6.72 11.52 -5.66
CA TRP A 142 7.89 12.39 -5.66
C TRP A 142 9.05 11.84 -6.50
N THR A 143 9.36 10.55 -6.33
CA THR A 143 10.30 9.83 -7.19
C THR A 143 9.56 9.31 -8.43
N GLU A 144 10.27 9.18 -9.55
CA GLU A 144 9.67 8.63 -10.77
C GLU A 144 9.22 7.16 -10.58
N ASN A 145 10.00 6.40 -9.82
CA ASN A 145 9.70 5.02 -9.48
C ASN A 145 9.37 4.86 -8.00
N VAL A 146 8.52 3.87 -7.69
CA VAL A 146 8.19 3.49 -6.31
C VAL A 146 8.96 2.22 -5.96
N ASP A 147 9.88 2.31 -5.02
CA ASP A 147 10.68 1.16 -4.55
C ASP A 147 9.80 0.09 -3.88
N ASP A 148 10.31 -1.15 -3.80
CA ASP A 148 9.54 -2.32 -3.34
C ASP A 148 9.04 -2.22 -1.88
N ASP A 149 9.75 -1.48 -1.04
CA ASP A 149 9.44 -1.23 0.36
C ASP A 149 8.79 0.14 0.62
N GLU A 150 8.51 0.90 -0.43
CA GLU A 150 7.93 2.24 -0.34
C GLU A 150 6.53 2.34 -0.96
N GLY A 151 5.78 3.32 -0.46
CA GLY A 151 4.49 3.74 -0.99
C GLY A 151 4.61 4.92 -1.94
N ILE A 152 3.47 5.43 -2.41
CA ILE A 152 3.45 6.68 -3.19
C ILE A 152 3.57 7.85 -2.22
N ASP A 153 4.53 8.76 -2.43
CA ASP A 153 4.74 9.99 -1.66
C ASP A 153 4.40 11.22 -2.50
N ILE A 154 3.18 11.75 -2.37
CA ILE A 154 2.77 13.00 -3.03
C ILE A 154 3.04 14.18 -2.09
N ARG A 155 4.17 14.86 -2.30
CA ARG A 155 4.61 15.96 -1.44
C ARG A 155 3.77 17.23 -1.59
N GLU A 156 3.80 18.08 -0.57
CA GLU A 156 3.08 19.36 -0.56
C GLU A 156 3.42 20.24 -1.76
N ARG A 157 4.67 20.22 -2.22
CA ARG A 157 5.10 20.97 -3.41
C ARG A 157 4.36 20.51 -4.67
N VAL A 158 4.33 19.21 -4.92
CA VAL A 158 3.59 18.61 -6.05
C VAL A 158 2.10 18.98 -5.95
N ILE A 159 1.52 18.91 -4.76
CA ILE A 159 0.11 19.25 -4.53
C ILE A 159 -0.17 20.73 -4.79
N ASN A 160 0.71 21.63 -4.37
CA ASN A 160 0.57 23.05 -4.61
C ASN A 160 0.66 23.38 -6.12
N GLN A 161 1.59 22.76 -6.84
CA GLN A 161 1.71 22.93 -8.29
C GLN A 161 0.51 22.34 -9.03
N LEU A 162 0.04 21.16 -8.62
CA LEU A 162 -1.20 20.58 -9.14
C LEU A 162 -2.39 21.52 -8.95
N ASN A 163 -2.56 22.10 -7.76
CA ASN A 163 -3.64 23.06 -7.51
C ASN A 163 -3.52 24.31 -8.38
N GLN A 164 -2.30 24.84 -8.57
CA GLN A 164 -2.06 25.98 -9.45
C GLN A 164 -2.43 25.66 -10.90
N ALA A 165 -2.05 24.48 -11.39
CA ALA A 165 -2.37 24.03 -12.74
C ALA A 165 -3.89 23.84 -12.93
N LEU A 166 -4.59 23.31 -11.93
CA LEU A 166 -6.06 23.16 -11.97
C LEU A 166 -6.82 24.49 -11.90
N ASP A 167 -6.22 25.52 -11.30
CA ASP A 167 -6.79 26.87 -11.18
C ASP A 167 -6.48 27.75 -12.42
N ASP A 168 -5.56 27.34 -13.31
CA ASP A 168 -5.24 28.07 -14.54
C ASP A 168 -6.38 27.98 -15.56
N PRO A 169 -6.95 29.11 -16.03
CA PRO A 169 -8.06 29.10 -16.98
C PRO A 169 -7.72 28.56 -18.38
N ASN A 170 -6.43 28.41 -18.70
CA ASN A 170 -5.96 27.88 -19.97
C ASN A 170 -5.71 26.36 -19.92
N LEU A 171 -5.74 25.77 -18.72
CA LEU A 171 -5.52 24.35 -18.52
C LEU A 171 -6.81 23.62 -18.11
N PRO A 172 -6.86 22.30 -18.28
CA PRO A 172 -7.99 21.51 -17.82
C PRO A 172 -8.11 21.50 -16.29
N ASN A 173 -9.25 21.93 -15.76
CA ASN A 173 -9.51 21.94 -14.32
C ASN A 173 -10.02 20.59 -13.76
N THR A 174 -10.16 19.57 -14.61
CA THR A 174 -10.58 18.22 -14.22
C THR A 174 -9.86 17.17 -15.07
N ILE A 175 -9.75 15.96 -14.55
CA ILE A 175 -9.19 14.80 -15.24
C ILE A 175 -10.25 13.70 -15.27
N ASP A 176 -10.66 13.27 -16.46
CA ASP A 176 -11.56 12.14 -16.64
C ASP A 176 -10.76 10.84 -16.79
N PHE A 177 -10.83 9.99 -15.77
CA PHE A 177 -10.16 8.69 -15.79
C PHE A 177 -10.90 7.65 -16.63
N ASN A 178 -12.16 7.89 -17.03
CA ASN A 178 -13.00 6.91 -17.74
C ASN A 178 -12.76 6.84 -19.25
N VAL A 179 -11.94 7.74 -19.80
CA VAL A 179 -11.58 7.74 -21.21
C VAL A 179 -10.73 6.52 -21.56
N SER A 180 -10.59 6.25 -22.86
CA SER A 180 -9.70 5.17 -23.33
C SER A 180 -8.25 5.43 -22.91
N ILE A 181 -7.45 4.38 -22.75
CA ILE A 181 -6.02 4.51 -22.41
C ILE A 181 -5.29 5.39 -23.43
N SER A 182 -5.56 5.23 -24.72
CA SER A 182 -4.93 6.03 -25.78
C SER A 182 -5.30 7.52 -25.73
N GLU A 183 -6.49 7.85 -25.25
CA GLU A 183 -6.92 9.24 -25.07
C GLU A 183 -6.32 9.84 -23.81
N PHE A 184 -6.23 9.03 -22.74
CA PHE A 184 -5.64 9.44 -21.48
C PHE A 184 -4.14 9.77 -21.60
N THR A 185 -3.42 9.05 -22.47
CA THR A 185 -1.96 9.22 -22.65
C THR A 185 -1.57 10.08 -23.84
N ALA A 186 -2.55 10.58 -24.61
CA ALA A 186 -2.26 11.46 -25.73
C ALA A 186 -1.42 12.67 -25.28
N GLU A 187 -0.50 13.15 -26.12
CA GLU A 187 0.41 14.26 -25.81
C GLU A 187 -0.33 15.49 -25.23
N ASN A 188 -1.48 15.84 -25.82
CA ASN A 188 -2.33 16.94 -25.37
C ASN A 188 -3.48 16.49 -24.45
N SER A 189 -3.38 15.34 -23.79
CA SER A 189 -4.42 14.90 -22.85
C SER A 189 -4.47 15.83 -21.64
N PRO A 190 -5.62 15.93 -20.93
CA PRO A 190 -5.69 16.71 -19.70
C PRO A 190 -4.67 16.29 -18.64
N ALA A 191 -4.36 15.01 -18.54
CA ALA A 191 -3.36 14.51 -17.61
C ALA A 191 -1.94 15.01 -17.95
N ASN A 192 -1.54 14.93 -19.22
CA ASN A 192 -0.21 15.38 -19.67
C ASN A 192 -0.05 16.90 -19.61
N GLN A 193 -1.10 17.66 -19.94
CA GLN A 193 -1.10 19.12 -19.77
C GLN A 193 -0.88 19.53 -18.32
N ILE A 194 -1.52 18.84 -17.36
CA ILE A 194 -1.34 19.12 -15.94
C ILE A 194 0.02 18.65 -15.42
N LEU A 195 0.52 17.49 -15.86
CA LEU A 195 1.84 17.00 -15.45
C LEU A 195 2.97 17.91 -15.93
N ALA A 196 2.80 18.57 -17.08
CA ALA A 196 3.76 19.55 -17.60
C ALA A 196 4.01 20.74 -16.67
N GLU A 197 3.03 21.10 -15.83
CA GLU A 197 3.14 22.21 -14.87
C GLU A 197 3.75 21.82 -13.52
N ILE A 198 4.08 20.54 -13.33
CA ILE A 198 4.54 20.00 -12.04
C ILE A 198 6.04 19.71 -12.11
N CYS A 199 6.79 20.33 -11.20
CA CYS A 199 8.22 20.04 -11.04
C CYS A 199 8.46 19.08 -9.87
N PHE A 200 9.02 17.91 -10.17
CA PHE A 200 9.34 16.87 -9.18
C PHE A 200 10.71 17.04 -8.51
N HIS A 201 11.26 18.26 -8.57
CA HIS A 201 12.55 18.63 -7.99
C HIS A 201 12.40 19.70 -6.89
N PRO A 202 13.41 19.86 -6.01
CA PRO A 202 13.44 20.94 -5.02
C PRO A 202 13.23 22.32 -5.65
N LYS A 203 12.77 23.30 -4.85
CA LYS A 203 12.34 24.61 -5.36
C LYS A 203 13.39 25.33 -6.21
N ASP A 204 14.66 25.20 -5.84
CA ASP A 204 15.78 25.92 -6.47
C ASP A 204 16.57 25.02 -7.43
N ASP A 205 16.00 23.88 -7.84
CA ASP A 205 16.61 23.00 -8.84
C ASP A 205 16.49 23.67 -10.22
N PRO A 206 17.59 23.76 -11.01
CA PRO A 206 17.56 24.31 -12.36
C PRO A 206 16.53 23.64 -13.28
N LEU A 207 16.16 22.39 -12.99
CA LEU A 207 15.16 21.65 -13.77
C LEU A 207 13.72 22.16 -13.57
N CYS A 208 13.47 22.97 -12.53
CA CYS A 208 12.18 23.61 -12.31
C CYS A 208 12.04 24.99 -12.98
N GLY A 209 13.07 25.45 -13.69
CA GLY A 209 13.04 26.72 -14.40
C GLY A 209 12.31 26.64 -15.76
N GLU A 210 12.07 27.80 -16.37
CA GLU A 210 11.64 27.83 -17.76
C GLU A 210 12.76 27.30 -18.67
N PRO A 211 12.46 26.46 -19.66
CA PRO A 211 13.47 25.96 -20.58
C PRO A 211 14.06 27.15 -21.39
N PRO A 212 15.40 27.24 -21.52
CA PRO A 212 16.03 28.24 -22.36
C PRO A 212 15.42 28.29 -23.76
N THR A 213 15.13 29.49 -24.25
CA THR A 213 14.55 29.71 -25.55
C THR A 213 15.57 29.46 -26.65
N GLN A 214 15.11 29.17 -27.87
CA GLN A 214 16.02 29.00 -29.01
C GLN A 214 16.81 30.30 -29.29
N GLU A 215 16.20 31.46 -29.04
CA GLU A 215 16.84 32.75 -29.23
C GLU A 215 17.96 33.00 -28.22
N GLU A 216 17.78 32.62 -26.95
CA GLU A 216 18.84 32.69 -25.94
C GLU A 216 20.02 31.78 -26.30
N ILE A 217 19.73 30.56 -26.76
CA ILE A 217 20.74 29.60 -27.22
C ILE A 217 21.52 30.12 -28.43
N ASP A 218 20.83 30.66 -29.44
CA ASP A 218 21.46 31.13 -30.67
C ASP A 218 22.33 32.38 -30.48
N ASN A 219 22.04 33.17 -29.43
CA ASN A 219 22.79 34.38 -29.08
C ASN A 219 23.93 34.13 -28.07
N ALA A 220 24.02 32.93 -27.49
CA ALA A 220 25.06 32.58 -26.53
C ALA A 220 26.40 32.30 -27.22
N ASP A 221 27.49 32.56 -26.50
CA ASP A 221 28.83 32.26 -26.99
C ASP A 221 29.08 30.74 -27.05
N ASP A 222 29.76 30.28 -28.11
CA ASP A 222 30.20 28.88 -28.21
C ASP A 222 31.26 28.58 -27.13
N ARG A 223 31.23 27.36 -26.59
CA ARG A 223 32.24 26.94 -25.62
C ARG A 223 33.65 26.99 -26.24
N PRO A 224 34.64 27.62 -25.57
CA PRO A 224 36.00 27.69 -26.10
C PRO A 224 36.62 26.28 -26.21
N VAL A 225 37.21 25.99 -27.38
CA VAL A 225 37.91 24.70 -27.66
C VAL A 225 39.18 24.55 -26.83
N ASP A 226 39.87 25.67 -26.58
CA ASP A 226 41.10 25.76 -25.79
C ASP A 226 40.97 26.94 -24.80
N GLY A 227 41.06 26.68 -23.48
CA GLY A 227 41.02 27.72 -22.44
C GLY A 227 40.33 27.27 -21.15
N GLU A 228 40.34 28.14 -20.14
CA GLU A 228 39.50 27.97 -18.94
C GLU A 228 38.08 28.46 -19.24
N LEU A 229 37.08 27.70 -18.79
CA LEU A 229 35.67 28.10 -18.87
C LEU A 229 35.44 29.27 -17.91
N ASP A 230 34.77 30.32 -18.39
CA ASP A 230 34.33 31.42 -17.55
C ASP A 230 33.07 30.98 -16.78
N PRO A 231 33.09 30.92 -15.44
CA PRO A 231 31.92 30.50 -14.65
C PRO A 231 30.75 31.49 -14.71
N ASP A 232 30.96 32.72 -15.19
CA ASP A 232 29.93 33.75 -15.28
C ASP A 232 29.27 33.83 -16.68
N VAL A 233 29.65 32.94 -17.61
CA VAL A 233 29.11 32.89 -18.98
C VAL A 233 28.32 31.61 -19.19
N ASP A 234 27.04 31.76 -19.56
CA ASP A 234 26.22 30.64 -20.02
C ASP A 234 26.53 30.36 -21.50
N TYR A 235 27.33 29.32 -21.74
CA TYR A 235 27.68 28.90 -23.09
C TYR A 235 26.49 28.24 -23.80
N LYS A 236 26.51 28.33 -25.13
CA LYS A 236 25.49 27.73 -25.99
C LYS A 236 25.22 26.26 -25.67
N GLU A 237 26.27 25.45 -25.55
CA GLU A 237 26.16 24.01 -25.26
C GLU A 237 25.57 23.74 -23.87
N ASP A 238 25.84 24.62 -22.89
CA ASP A 238 25.31 24.49 -21.53
C ASP A 238 23.81 24.84 -21.49
N LEU A 239 23.37 25.86 -22.24
CA LEU A 239 21.96 26.21 -22.41
C LEU A 239 21.18 25.14 -23.19
N GLU A 240 21.76 24.57 -24.25
CA GLU A 240 21.17 23.46 -25.00
C GLU A 240 20.98 22.24 -24.09
N ALA A 241 22.01 21.87 -23.33
CA ALA A 241 21.94 20.75 -22.39
C ALA A 241 20.94 21.01 -21.25
N LEU A 242 20.87 22.24 -20.73
CA LEU A 242 19.89 22.61 -19.70
C LEU A 242 18.46 22.50 -20.24
N ARG A 243 18.20 23.02 -21.44
CA ARG A 243 16.90 22.92 -22.10
C ARG A 243 16.47 21.48 -22.29
N GLU A 244 17.36 20.62 -22.80
CA GLU A 244 17.06 19.20 -22.99
C GLU A 244 16.74 18.51 -21.65
N ARG A 245 17.53 18.78 -20.60
CA ARG A 245 17.30 18.20 -19.27
C ARG A 245 15.98 18.66 -18.64
N ILE A 246 15.60 19.93 -18.81
CA ILE A 246 14.30 20.44 -18.33
C ILE A 246 13.16 19.70 -19.04
N LEU A 247 13.22 19.62 -20.38
CA LEU A 247 12.19 18.94 -21.17
C LEU A 247 12.10 17.44 -20.86
N GLN A 248 13.22 16.77 -20.58
CA GLN A 248 13.25 15.37 -20.15
C GLN A 248 12.79 15.15 -18.70
N SER A 249 12.80 16.19 -17.87
CA SER A 249 12.31 16.10 -16.48
C SER A 249 10.79 16.20 -16.36
N VAL A 250 10.12 16.67 -17.42
CA VAL A 250 8.67 16.74 -17.48
C VAL A 250 8.11 15.33 -17.65
N ARG A 251 7.25 14.93 -16.72
CA ARG A 251 6.63 13.60 -16.75
C ARG A 251 5.55 13.51 -17.80
N ASN A 252 5.49 12.36 -18.47
CA ASN A 252 4.44 12.05 -19.41
C ASN A 252 3.77 10.71 -19.05
N MET A 253 2.46 10.62 -19.22
CA MET A 253 1.70 9.40 -19.01
C MET A 253 2.18 8.21 -19.86
N ASP A 254 2.83 8.44 -21.00
CA ASP A 254 3.43 7.37 -21.81
C ASP A 254 4.62 6.68 -21.11
N GLU A 255 5.29 7.35 -20.16
CA GLU A 255 6.38 6.77 -19.35
C GLU A 255 5.84 5.84 -18.25
N PHE A 256 4.66 6.17 -17.72
CA PHE A 256 3.97 5.39 -16.70
C PHE A 256 3.08 4.37 -17.37
N ASP A 257 3.63 3.25 -17.84
CA ASP A 257 2.86 2.26 -18.60
C ASP A 257 1.89 1.43 -17.72
N ASN A 258 1.07 0.60 -18.39
CA ASN A 258 0.12 -0.26 -17.71
C ASN A 258 0.80 -1.36 -16.87
N GLU A 259 1.97 -1.84 -17.27
CA GLU A 259 2.64 -2.93 -16.59
C GLU A 259 3.27 -2.46 -15.27
N GLN A 260 3.84 -1.26 -15.24
CA GLN A 260 4.32 -0.61 -14.02
C GLN A 260 3.18 -0.46 -13.01
N ALA A 261 2.03 0.07 -13.43
CA ALA A 261 0.85 0.19 -12.57
C ALA A 261 0.29 -1.17 -12.10
N ARG A 262 0.24 -2.18 -12.98
CA ARG A 262 -0.14 -3.55 -12.62
C ARG A 262 0.81 -4.17 -11.60
N ASN A 263 2.11 -3.97 -11.76
CA ASN A 263 3.13 -4.46 -10.83
C ASN A 263 2.99 -3.81 -9.46
N TYR A 264 2.81 -2.49 -9.40
CA TYR A 264 2.51 -1.77 -8.17
C TYR A 264 1.25 -2.36 -7.49
N LEU A 265 0.12 -2.43 -8.19
CA LEU A 265 -1.13 -2.96 -7.62
C LEU A 265 -0.97 -4.40 -7.13
N ARG A 266 -0.34 -5.29 -7.92
CA ARG A 266 -0.10 -6.69 -7.57
C ARG A 266 0.75 -6.80 -6.30
N ARG A 267 1.82 -6.00 -6.20
CA ARG A 267 2.72 -5.96 -5.03
C ARG A 267 1.95 -5.58 -3.76
N GLU A 268 1.19 -4.49 -3.82
CA GLU A 268 0.42 -3.99 -2.68
C GLU A 268 -0.65 -4.99 -2.22
N LEU A 269 -1.41 -5.55 -3.17
CA LEU A 269 -2.45 -6.56 -2.88
C LEU A 269 -1.84 -7.85 -2.30
N ALA A 270 -0.74 -8.33 -2.87
CA ALA A 270 -0.03 -9.50 -2.35
C ALA A 270 0.51 -9.25 -0.94
N ALA A 271 0.98 -8.04 -0.63
CA ALA A 271 1.45 -7.70 0.70
C ALA A 271 0.33 -7.74 1.75
N ILE A 272 -0.86 -7.24 1.41
CA ILE A 272 -2.07 -7.34 2.27
C ILE A 272 -2.44 -8.81 2.49
N THR A 273 -2.54 -9.60 1.42
CA THR A 273 -2.89 -11.03 1.52
C THR A 273 -1.86 -11.81 2.33
N ARG A 274 -0.56 -11.53 2.17
CA ARG A 274 0.51 -12.14 2.99
C ARG A 274 0.40 -11.73 4.46
N LYS A 275 0.13 -10.46 4.75
CA LYS A 275 -0.08 -9.96 6.11
C LYS A 275 -1.26 -10.68 6.78
N LEU A 276 -2.37 -10.83 6.07
CA LEU A 276 -3.54 -11.57 6.52
C LEU A 276 -3.20 -13.05 6.73
N SER A 277 -2.59 -13.71 5.75
CA SER A 277 -2.22 -15.13 5.80
C SER A 277 -1.31 -15.48 6.97
N ARG A 278 -0.38 -14.58 7.33
CA ARG A 278 0.51 -14.77 8.50
C ARG A 278 -0.22 -14.80 9.84
N GLN A 279 -1.45 -14.31 9.92
CA GLN A 279 -2.26 -14.40 11.13
C GLN A 279 -2.86 -15.79 11.33
N TYR A 280 -2.81 -16.68 10.33
CA TYR A 280 -3.44 -17.99 10.37
C TYR A 280 -2.42 -19.11 10.13
N TYR A 281 -2.67 -20.27 10.74
CA TYR A 281 -1.86 -21.48 10.60
C TYR A 281 -2.75 -22.72 10.69
N LEU A 282 -2.24 -23.86 10.23
CA LEU A 282 -2.91 -25.15 10.34
C LEU A 282 -2.45 -25.90 11.58
N SER A 283 -3.34 -26.66 12.22
CA SER A 283 -3.03 -27.47 13.38
C SER A 283 -3.70 -28.85 13.23
N PRO A 284 -2.93 -29.94 13.09
CA PRO A 284 -1.47 -29.96 13.01
C PRO A 284 -0.92 -29.30 11.73
N GLU A 285 0.39 -28.99 11.69
CA GLU A 285 1.05 -28.37 10.52
C GLU A 285 1.48 -29.43 9.48
N ASP A 286 1.79 -30.62 9.95
CA ASP A 286 2.09 -31.84 9.22
C ASP A 286 1.43 -33.04 9.91
N ALA A 287 1.22 -34.13 9.17
CA ALA A 287 0.66 -35.34 9.76
C ALA A 287 1.28 -36.60 9.15
N THR A 288 1.39 -37.63 9.98
CA THR A 288 1.83 -38.96 9.57
C THR A 288 0.84 -39.97 10.11
N HIS A 289 0.34 -40.85 9.24
CA HIS A 289 -0.63 -41.90 9.59
C HIS A 289 -0.22 -43.23 9.01
N ALA A 290 -0.55 -44.32 9.70
CA ALA A 290 -0.25 -45.66 9.21
C ALA A 290 -1.13 -46.04 8.00
N ALA A 291 -0.56 -46.77 7.05
CA ALA A 291 -1.29 -47.36 5.94
C ALA A 291 -2.40 -48.29 6.48
N GLY A 292 -3.66 -48.01 6.10
CA GLY A 292 -4.84 -48.73 6.57
C GLY A 292 -5.54 -48.13 7.80
N ASP A 293 -5.01 -47.04 8.39
CA ASP A 293 -5.76 -46.24 9.37
C ASP A 293 -6.80 -45.37 8.65
N THR A 294 -7.96 -45.96 8.43
CA THR A 294 -9.12 -45.32 7.77
C THR A 294 -9.97 -44.47 8.72
N SER A 295 -9.51 -44.23 9.94
CA SER A 295 -10.23 -43.33 10.85
C SER A 295 -10.20 -41.89 10.36
N ILE A 296 -11.28 -41.17 10.62
CA ILE A 296 -11.38 -39.75 10.26
C ILE A 296 -10.33 -38.97 11.06
N LYS A 297 -9.51 -38.22 10.32
CA LYS A 297 -8.52 -37.29 10.84
C LYS A 297 -9.01 -35.88 10.62
N SER A 298 -8.44 -34.91 11.32
CA SER A 298 -8.76 -33.51 11.07
C SER A 298 -7.57 -32.58 11.16
N VAL A 299 -7.69 -31.46 10.47
CA VAL A 299 -6.81 -30.31 10.53
C VAL A 299 -7.66 -29.07 10.76
N LYS A 300 -7.23 -28.21 11.69
CA LYS A 300 -7.93 -26.98 12.03
C LYS A 300 -7.17 -25.75 11.57
N VAL A 301 -7.87 -24.78 11.02
CA VAL A 301 -7.37 -23.41 10.81
C VAL A 301 -7.42 -22.69 12.16
N LYS A 302 -6.28 -22.19 12.62
CA LYS A 302 -6.16 -21.40 13.84
C LYS A 302 -5.66 -20.01 13.52
N LYS A 303 -6.06 -19.02 14.33
CA LYS A 303 -5.56 -17.65 14.27
C LYS A 303 -4.56 -17.40 15.39
N ILE A 304 -3.52 -16.62 15.11
CA ILE A 304 -2.59 -16.13 16.11
C ILE A 304 -3.37 -15.16 17.01
N ARG A 305 -3.52 -15.51 18.29
CA ARG A 305 -4.22 -14.73 19.32
C ARG A 305 -5.66 -14.40 18.94
N GLY A 306 -6.56 -15.33 19.22
CA GLY A 306 -8.00 -15.19 19.02
C GLY A 306 -8.58 -16.40 18.30
N ASP A 307 -9.87 -16.32 17.99
CA ASP A 307 -10.58 -17.36 17.25
C ASP A 307 -10.39 -17.18 15.74
N ALA A 308 -10.51 -18.27 14.98
CA ALA A 308 -10.31 -18.25 13.53
C ALA A 308 -11.35 -17.36 12.82
N GLN A 309 -12.62 -17.44 13.22
CA GLN A 309 -13.74 -16.64 12.68
C GLN A 309 -13.69 -16.58 11.14
N LEU A 310 -14.06 -17.70 10.52
CA LEU A 310 -14.09 -17.84 9.08
C LEU A 310 -15.49 -17.53 8.55
N ALA A 311 -15.57 -16.87 7.41
CA ALA A 311 -16.82 -16.70 6.69
C ALA A 311 -17.08 -17.87 5.73
N GLN A 312 -16.02 -18.48 5.19
CA GLN A 312 -16.08 -19.62 4.27
C GLN A 312 -14.80 -20.46 4.39
N LEU A 313 -14.90 -21.75 4.05
CA LEU A 313 -13.79 -22.69 4.01
C LEU A 313 -14.04 -23.71 2.88
N GLN A 314 -12.96 -24.14 2.23
CA GLN A 314 -12.87 -25.13 1.16
C GLN A 314 -11.57 -25.92 1.33
N ALA A 315 -11.57 -27.20 0.98
CA ALA A 315 -10.39 -28.03 1.02
C ALA A 315 -10.31 -28.97 -0.19
N GLN A 316 -9.09 -29.22 -0.65
CA GLN A 316 -8.86 -30.13 -1.76
C GLN A 316 -7.56 -30.89 -1.57
N SER A 317 -7.62 -32.20 -1.79
CA SER A 317 -6.44 -33.05 -1.80
C SER A 317 -5.75 -32.98 -3.16
N THR A 318 -4.43 -32.88 -3.18
CA THR A 318 -3.61 -32.97 -4.39
C THR A 318 -3.55 -34.40 -4.93
N ARG A 319 -3.77 -35.41 -4.08
CA ARG A 319 -3.89 -36.83 -4.46
C ARG A 319 -5.10 -37.48 -3.78
N PRO A 320 -6.31 -37.28 -4.34
CA PRO A 320 -7.57 -37.79 -3.78
C PRO A 320 -7.64 -39.32 -3.61
N THR A 321 -6.81 -40.07 -4.34
CA THR A 321 -6.75 -41.54 -4.22
C THR A 321 -5.98 -42.01 -2.99
N ASP A 322 -5.10 -41.18 -2.43
CA ASP A 322 -4.28 -41.53 -1.26
C ASP A 322 -4.83 -40.88 0.02
N VAL A 323 -5.31 -39.66 -0.11
CA VAL A 323 -5.97 -38.91 0.96
C VAL A 323 -7.13 -38.16 0.34
N TYR A 324 -8.34 -38.31 0.88
CA TYR A 324 -9.51 -37.54 0.41
C TYR A 324 -10.12 -36.71 1.54
N VAL A 325 -10.67 -35.56 1.17
CA VAL A 325 -11.41 -34.69 2.08
C VAL A 325 -12.77 -35.34 2.36
N ASN A 326 -13.08 -35.54 3.63
CA ASN A 326 -14.33 -36.11 4.10
C ASN A 326 -15.40 -35.04 4.34
N ALA A 327 -15.02 -33.96 5.03
CA ALA A 327 -15.93 -32.88 5.38
C ALA A 327 -15.19 -31.55 5.63
N GLU A 328 -15.93 -30.45 5.50
CA GLU A 328 -15.46 -29.08 5.69
C GLU A 328 -16.43 -28.34 6.62
N SER A 329 -15.90 -27.71 7.66
CA SER A 329 -16.68 -26.96 8.65
C SER A 329 -16.05 -25.58 8.85
N TRP A 330 -16.62 -24.54 8.23
CA TRP A 330 -16.10 -23.18 8.39
C TRP A 330 -16.37 -22.62 9.80
N GLN A 331 -17.47 -23.04 10.45
CA GLN A 331 -17.81 -22.64 11.81
C GLN A 331 -16.82 -23.19 12.84
N GLU A 332 -16.38 -24.44 12.65
CA GLU A 332 -15.40 -25.09 13.53
C GLU A 332 -13.96 -24.87 13.05
N ALA A 333 -13.81 -24.19 11.92
CA ALA A 333 -12.54 -23.97 11.23
C ALA A 333 -11.78 -25.28 11.00
N GLU A 334 -12.48 -26.33 10.58
CA GLU A 334 -12.00 -27.71 10.55
C GLU A 334 -12.21 -28.36 9.18
N VAL A 335 -11.21 -29.13 8.77
CA VAL A 335 -11.26 -30.01 7.60
C VAL A 335 -11.01 -31.42 8.09
N GLU A 336 -11.95 -32.30 7.79
CA GLU A 336 -11.83 -33.73 8.03
C GLU A 336 -11.32 -34.44 6.77
N TYR A 337 -10.44 -35.42 6.96
CA TYR A 337 -9.88 -36.20 5.87
C TYR A 337 -9.66 -37.66 6.28
N VAL A 338 -9.56 -38.53 5.29
CA VAL A 338 -9.29 -39.97 5.47
C VAL A 338 -8.09 -40.36 4.63
N VAL A 339 -7.26 -41.25 5.17
CA VAL A 339 -6.10 -41.82 4.49
C VAL A 339 -6.48 -43.21 3.94
N ASP A 340 -6.25 -43.41 2.64
CA ASP A 340 -6.50 -44.67 1.92
C ASP A 340 -5.30 -45.11 1.05
N GLY A 341 -4.22 -44.32 1.04
CA GLY A 341 -3.01 -44.64 0.30
C GLY A 341 -2.15 -45.74 0.95
N ARG A 342 -1.07 -46.10 0.24
CA ARG A 342 -0.12 -47.14 0.67
C ARG A 342 1.05 -46.53 1.44
N THR A 343 1.73 -47.35 2.24
CA THR A 343 3.03 -47.03 2.87
C THR A 343 4.01 -46.41 1.87
N GLY A 344 4.68 -45.33 2.29
CA GLY A 344 5.54 -44.50 1.47
C GLY A 344 4.79 -43.48 0.60
N GLY A 345 3.47 -43.39 0.74
CA GLY A 345 2.61 -42.41 0.08
C GLY A 345 2.75 -41.03 0.71
N GLU A 346 2.51 -40.00 -0.11
CA GLU A 346 2.51 -38.60 0.31
C GLU A 346 1.41 -37.87 -0.46
N SER A 347 0.64 -37.06 0.26
CA SER A 347 -0.39 -36.18 -0.30
C SER A 347 -0.40 -34.84 0.45
N GLU A 348 -0.96 -33.81 -0.18
CA GLU A 348 -1.20 -32.51 0.46
C GLU A 348 -2.68 -32.18 0.44
N ILE A 349 -3.17 -31.55 1.50
CA ILE A 349 -4.50 -30.92 1.49
C ILE A 349 -4.30 -29.41 1.43
N LEU A 350 -4.79 -28.82 0.35
CA LEU A 350 -4.94 -27.38 0.19
C LEU A 350 -6.16 -26.93 0.99
N VAL A 351 -5.95 -26.17 2.06
CA VAL A 351 -7.01 -25.59 2.90
C VAL A 351 -7.16 -24.12 2.53
N ASN A 352 -8.27 -23.78 1.91
CA ASN A 352 -8.58 -22.46 1.39
C ASN A 352 -9.74 -21.86 2.18
N PHE A 353 -9.57 -20.67 2.76
CA PHE A 353 -10.58 -20.08 3.63
C PHE A 353 -10.64 -18.57 3.48
N ARG A 354 -11.79 -17.98 3.82
CA ARG A 354 -11.98 -16.54 3.87
C ARG A 354 -12.28 -16.11 5.30
N PRO A 355 -11.38 -15.36 5.96
CA PRO A 355 -11.66 -14.76 7.26
C PRO A 355 -12.83 -13.77 7.22
N GLU A 356 -13.51 -13.57 8.35
CA GLU A 356 -14.49 -12.50 8.49
C GLU A 356 -13.85 -11.10 8.35
N GLY A 357 -14.65 -10.12 7.91
CA GLY A 357 -14.21 -8.72 7.80
C GLY A 357 -13.34 -8.41 6.58
N THR A 358 -13.11 -9.37 5.68
CA THR A 358 -12.36 -9.19 4.43
C THR A 358 -12.97 -10.01 3.32
N TYR A 359 -12.82 -9.55 2.08
CA TYR A 359 -13.19 -10.34 0.91
C TYR A 359 -12.14 -11.40 0.58
N ARG A 360 -10.89 -11.24 1.04
CA ARG A 360 -9.72 -12.00 0.56
C ARG A 360 -9.68 -13.44 1.07
N TRP A 361 -9.50 -14.38 0.14
CA TRP A 361 -9.19 -15.78 0.47
C TRP A 361 -7.72 -15.95 0.84
N VAL A 362 -7.48 -16.88 1.75
CA VAL A 362 -6.16 -17.31 2.22
C VAL A 362 -6.07 -18.81 1.99
N ARG A 363 -4.92 -19.25 1.46
CA ARG A 363 -4.59 -20.66 1.33
C ARG A 363 -3.47 -21.07 2.27
N LYS A 364 -3.59 -22.25 2.84
CA LYS A 364 -2.56 -23.01 3.54
C LYS A 364 -2.55 -24.44 3.00
N GLN A 365 -1.46 -25.16 3.24
CA GLN A 365 -1.38 -26.57 2.91
C GLN A 365 -0.87 -27.36 4.12
N ILE A 366 -1.39 -28.57 4.30
CA ILE A 366 -0.85 -29.56 5.22
C ILE A 366 -0.31 -30.73 4.41
N ARG A 367 0.92 -31.16 4.75
CA ARG A 367 1.54 -32.36 4.19
C ARG A 367 1.16 -33.58 5.02
N ILE A 368 0.77 -34.65 4.33
CA ILE A 368 0.35 -35.91 4.95
C ILE A 368 1.21 -37.05 4.42
N LEU A 369 1.90 -37.73 5.33
CA LEU A 369 2.72 -38.91 5.06
C LEU A 369 1.98 -40.19 5.47
N ILE A 370 2.13 -41.24 4.65
CA ILE A 370 1.51 -42.54 4.87
C ILE A 370 2.63 -43.56 5.16
N ASP A 371 2.71 -44.03 6.41
CA ASP A 371 3.75 -44.94 6.90
C ASP A 371 3.33 -46.41 6.89
#